data_AF-A0A1C3TRI1-F1
#
_entry.id   AF-A0A1C3TRI1-F1
#
_cell.length_a   1.000
_cell.length_b   1.000
_cell.length_c   1.000
_cell.angle_alpha   90.00
_cell.angle_beta   90.00
_cell.angle_gamma   90.00
#
_symmetry.space_group_name_H-M   'P 1'
#
loop_
_entity.id
_entity.type
_entity.pdbx_description
1 polymer ?
#
loop_
_entity_poly.entity_id
_entity_poly.type
_entity_poly.pdbx_seq_one_letter_code
_entity_poly.pdbx_strand_id
1 'polypeptide(L)'
;MAIPVDLPTQRLFDCAETSIAQLSETSSSWPKVTRKDAANGVLESGDFEEANRSGFRMRIERAQGAGQARIALKGAGAYFADLGVAQAMQDLKTALGSCIATPPR
;
A
#
# COMPACT_ATOMS: atom_id res chain seq x y z
N MET A 1 6.46 8.71 -2.02
CA MET A 1 5.61 9.43 -1.04
C MET A 1 6.50 9.89 0.09
N ALA A 2 6.33 11.12 0.58
CA ALA A 2 7.08 11.62 1.74
C ALA A 2 6.57 10.94 3.02
N ILE A 3 7.49 10.53 3.89
CA ILE A 3 7.21 9.86 5.16
C ILE A 3 8.06 10.57 6.24
N PRO A 4 7.51 10.88 7.42
CA PRO A 4 8.32 11.43 8.51
C PRO A 4 9.51 10.52 8.82
N VAL A 5 10.70 11.10 8.95
CA VAL A 5 11.96 10.33 9.12
C VAL A 5 11.93 9.50 10.40
N ASP A 6 11.32 10.06 11.44
CA ASP A 6 11.11 9.48 12.76
C ASP A 6 9.96 8.46 12.83
N LEU A 7 9.12 8.37 11.79
CA LEU A 7 8.06 7.37 11.74
C LEU A 7 8.68 5.97 11.72
N PRO A 8 8.34 5.06 12.65
CA PRO A 8 8.82 3.68 12.58
C PRO A 8 8.30 2.95 11.34
N THR A 9 9.12 2.09 10.72
CA THR A 9 8.68 1.25 9.58
C THR A 9 7.45 0.41 9.94
N GLN A 10 7.38 -0.10 11.17
CA GLN A 10 6.22 -0.84 11.64
C GLN A 10 4.94 0.01 11.60
N ARG A 11 5.02 1.28 12.04
CA ARG A 11 3.87 2.19 12.02
C ARG A 11 3.41 2.49 10.60
N LEU A 12 4.35 2.65 9.66
CA LEU A 12 4.02 2.77 8.24
C LEU A 12 3.26 1.54 7.74
N PHE A 13 3.69 0.33 8.13
CA PHE A 13 3.05 -0.91 7.71
C PHE A 13 1.67 -1.09 8.30
N ASP A 14 1.51 -0.81 9.59
CA ASP A 14 0.20 -0.91 10.26
C ASP A 14 -0.80 0.09 9.64
N CYS A 15 -0.31 1.28 9.24
CA CYS A 15 -1.12 2.23 8.48
C CYS A 15 -1.48 1.72 7.07
N ALA A 16 -0.54 1.14 6.35
CA ALA A 16 -0.81 0.57 5.04
C ALA A 16 -1.82 -0.59 5.11
N GLU A 17 -1.70 -1.48 6.11
CA GLU A 17 -2.68 -2.54 6.38
C GLU A 17 -4.07 -1.96 6.66
N THR A 18 -4.15 -0.94 7.52
CA THR A 18 -5.41 -0.25 7.82
C THR A 18 -6.02 0.40 6.58
N SER A 19 -5.21 1.09 5.78
CA SER A 19 -5.67 1.74 4.54
C SER A 19 -6.20 0.73 3.52
N ILE A 20 -5.51 -0.40 3.35
CA ILE A 20 -5.96 -1.48 2.46
C ILE A 20 -7.27 -2.08 2.97
N ALA A 21 -7.39 -2.30 4.28
CA ALA A 21 -8.62 -2.80 4.88
C ALA A 21 -9.81 -1.86 4.58
N GLN A 22 -9.64 -0.55 4.80
CA GLN A 22 -10.67 0.46 4.48
C GLN A 22 -11.03 0.47 2.99
N LEU A 23 -10.03 0.43 2.10
CA LEU A 23 -10.27 0.39 0.65
C LEU A 23 -10.94 -0.92 0.19
N SER A 24 -10.70 -2.02 0.91
CA SER A 24 -11.35 -3.31 0.64
C SER A 24 -12.84 -3.33 1.01
N GLU A 25 -13.29 -2.44 1.90
CA GLU A 25 -14.71 -2.28 2.24
C GLU A 25 -15.52 -1.70 1.07
N THR A 26 -14.88 -0.84 0.26
CA THR A 26 -15.52 -0.18 -0.90
C THR A 26 -15.23 -0.87 -2.22
N SER A 27 -14.14 -1.64 -2.31
CA SER A 27 -13.78 -2.40 -3.51
C SER A 27 -13.12 -3.72 -3.15
N SER A 28 -13.75 -4.83 -3.56
CA SER A 28 -13.21 -6.19 -3.43
C SER A 28 -11.93 -6.45 -4.23
N SER A 29 -11.50 -5.45 -5.02
CA SER A 29 -10.28 -5.50 -5.82
C SER A 29 -9.02 -5.29 -4.98
N TRP A 30 -9.14 -4.85 -3.72
CA TRP A 30 -8.02 -4.70 -2.80
C TRP A 30 -7.78 -5.99 -1.99
N PRO A 31 -6.70 -6.73 -2.26
CA PRO A 31 -6.36 -7.92 -1.50
C PRO A 31 -5.65 -7.57 -0.20
N LYS A 32 -5.69 -8.52 0.74
CA LYS A 32 -4.96 -8.44 2.01
C LYS A 32 -3.45 -8.42 1.80
N VAL A 33 -2.72 -7.98 2.83
CA VAL A 33 -1.26 -8.11 2.89
C VAL A 33 -0.86 -9.58 2.84
N THR A 34 0.10 -9.91 1.97
CA THR A 34 0.63 -11.26 1.80
C THR A 34 2.09 -11.38 2.21
N ARG A 35 2.82 -10.25 2.32
CA ARG A 35 4.19 -10.22 2.84
C ARG A 35 4.41 -8.99 3.72
N LYS A 36 5.00 -9.19 4.90
CA LYS A 36 5.48 -8.14 5.81
C LYS A 36 6.94 -8.44 6.19
N ASP A 37 7.86 -7.65 5.67
CA ASP A 37 9.31 -7.78 5.87
C ASP A 37 9.85 -6.46 6.42
N ALA A 38 9.65 -6.23 7.71
CA ALA A 38 10.06 -5.00 8.38
C ALA A 38 11.57 -4.81 8.44
N ALA A 39 12.34 -5.90 8.40
CA ALA A 39 13.80 -5.85 8.39
C ALA A 39 14.32 -5.18 7.11
N ASN A 40 13.75 -5.54 5.95
CA ASN A 40 14.11 -4.95 4.65
C ASN A 40 13.22 -3.76 4.25
N GLY A 41 12.21 -3.43 5.07
CA GLY A 41 11.30 -2.34 4.81
C GLY A 41 10.38 -2.58 3.62
N VAL A 42 9.97 -3.84 3.40
CA VAL A 42 9.05 -4.25 2.33
C VAL A 42 7.71 -4.73 2.88
N LEU A 43 6.61 -4.22 2.32
CA LEU A 43 5.24 -4.70 2.56
C LEU A 43 4.54 -4.95 1.21
N GLU A 44 3.87 -6.08 1.07
CA GLU A 44 3.18 -6.45 -0.18
C GLU A 44 1.76 -6.94 0.07
N SER A 45 0.88 -6.70 -0.89
CA SER A 45 -0.46 -7.27 -0.95
C SER A 45 -0.73 -7.98 -2.28
N GLY A 46 -1.58 -9.00 -2.22
CA GLY A 46 -2.07 -9.69 -3.42
C GLY A 46 -1.04 -10.44 -4.24
N ASP A 47 0.05 -10.88 -3.60
CA ASP A 47 1.14 -11.62 -4.26
C ASP A 47 1.74 -10.82 -5.43
N PHE A 48 2.41 -9.71 -5.09
CA PHE A 48 2.78 -8.63 -6.02
C PHE A 48 3.49 -9.05 -7.32
N GLU A 49 4.28 -10.12 -7.30
CA GLU A 49 4.99 -10.61 -8.48
C GLU A 49 4.15 -11.47 -9.42
N GLU A 50 2.98 -11.95 -9.00
CA GLU A 50 2.12 -12.74 -9.86
C GLU A 50 1.49 -11.90 -10.98
N ALA A 51 1.63 -12.38 -12.23
CA ALA A 51 1.10 -11.72 -13.41
C ALA A 51 -0.40 -12.01 -13.62
N ASN A 52 -0.88 -13.21 -13.24
CA ASN A 52 -2.21 -13.73 -13.54
C ASN A 52 -3.21 -13.60 -12.38
N ARG A 53 -3.10 -12.55 -11.57
CA ARG A 53 -4.04 -12.25 -10.48
C ARG A 53 -4.96 -11.11 -10.89
N SER A 54 -6.26 -11.29 -10.71
CA SER A 54 -7.22 -10.19 -10.83
C SER A 54 -7.14 -9.26 -9.62
N GLY A 55 -7.52 -7.99 -9.81
CA GLY A 55 -7.49 -6.98 -8.76
C GLY A 55 -6.15 -6.26 -8.62
N PHE A 56 -6.04 -5.45 -7.57
CA PHE A 56 -4.88 -4.64 -7.25
C PHE A 56 -3.81 -5.45 -6.52
N ARG A 57 -2.54 -5.09 -6.72
CA ARG A 57 -1.40 -5.66 -6.01
C ARG A 57 -0.43 -4.56 -5.66
N MET A 58 -0.13 -4.42 -4.39
CA MET A 58 0.67 -3.31 -3.89
C MET A 58 2.02 -3.82 -3.40
N ARG A 59 3.06 -3.01 -3.59
CA ARG A 59 4.32 -3.10 -2.87
C ARG A 59 4.68 -1.73 -2.31
N ILE A 60 5.00 -1.68 -1.02
CA ILE A 60 5.60 -0.52 -0.35
C ILE A 60 7.02 -0.88 0.03
N GLU A 61 7.97 -0.02 -0.33
CA GLU A 61 9.38 -0.15 0.02
C GLU A 61 9.86 1.13 0.70
N ARG A 62 10.48 0.98 1.86
CA ARG A 62 11.14 2.06 2.57
C ARG A 62 12.48 1.60 3.10
N ALA A 63 13.55 2.19 2.58
CA ALA A 63 14.87 2.03 3.18
C ALA A 63 14.86 2.51 4.64
N GLN A 64 15.58 1.84 5.52
CA GLN A 64 15.60 2.19 6.94
C GLN A 64 16.02 3.65 7.14
N GLY A 65 15.26 4.40 7.95
CA GLY A 65 15.50 5.81 8.21
C GLY A 65 15.23 6.75 7.03
N ALA A 66 14.72 6.26 5.89
CA ALA A 66 14.42 7.14 4.74
C ALA A 66 13.16 7.98 5.00
N GLY A 67 13.23 9.27 4.65
CA GLY A 67 12.07 10.18 4.64
C GLY A 67 11.11 9.97 3.46
N GLN A 68 11.25 8.84 2.75
CA GLN A 68 10.45 8.52 1.58
C GLN A 68 10.16 7.03 1.49
N ALA A 69 8.95 6.70 1.05
CA ALA A 69 8.56 5.36 0.65
C ALA A 69 8.24 5.32 -0.85
N ARG A 70 8.68 4.25 -1.51
CA ARG A 70 8.25 3.89 -2.87
C ARG A 70 7.00 3.05 -2.76
N ILE A 71 6.01 3.34 -3.60
CA ILE A 71 4.75 2.61 -3.65
C ILE A 71 4.52 2.22 -5.10
N ALA A 72 4.42 0.92 -5.35
CA ALA A 72 4.07 0.37 -6.64
C ALA A 72 2.69 -0.30 -6.54
N LEU A 73 1.85 -0.09 -7.56
CA LEU A 73 0.52 -0.70 -7.65
C LEU A 73 0.39 -1.30 -9.05
N LYS A 74 0.11 -2.60 -9.10
CA LYS A 74 -0.28 -3.30 -10.32
C LYS A 74 -1.79 -3.56 -10.25
N GLY A 75 -2.48 -3.55 -11.37
CA GLY A 75 -3.87 -3.98 -11.48
C GLY A 75 -4.04 -4.84 -12.72
N ALA A 76 -4.83 -5.91 -12.65
CA ALA A 76 -5.17 -6.71 -13.82
C ALA A 76 -6.64 -7.16 -13.80
N GLY A 77 -7.25 -7.17 -14.99
CA GLY A 77 -8.66 -7.51 -15.22
C GLY A 77 -9.36 -6.52 -16.16
N ALA A 78 -10.59 -6.85 -16.57
CA ALA A 78 -11.34 -6.15 -17.63
C ALA A 78 -11.57 -4.64 -17.40
N TYR A 79 -11.46 -4.17 -16.15
CA TYR A 79 -11.74 -2.79 -15.75
C TYR A 79 -10.51 -2.01 -15.26
N PHE A 80 -9.32 -2.61 -15.25
CA PHE A 80 -8.10 -2.02 -14.67
C PHE A 80 -7.15 -1.39 -15.71
N ALA A 81 -7.61 -1.21 -16.96
CA ALA A 81 -6.85 -0.51 -17.99
C ALA A 81 -6.61 0.96 -17.56
N ASP A 82 -5.35 1.27 -17.24
CA ASP A 82 -4.69 2.55 -16.92
C ASP A 82 -5.36 3.54 -15.94
N LEU A 83 -6.66 3.82 -16.06
CA LEU A 83 -7.38 4.78 -15.21
C LEU A 83 -7.69 4.21 -13.81
N GLY A 84 -8.05 2.93 -13.73
CA GLY A 84 -8.39 2.29 -12.45
C GLY A 84 -7.20 2.17 -11.49
N VAL A 85 -6.00 1.92 -12.01
CA VAL A 85 -4.75 1.85 -11.21
C VAL A 85 -4.32 3.23 -10.75
N ALA A 86 -4.45 4.26 -11.59
CA ALA A 86 -4.11 5.62 -11.22
C ALA A 86 -5.00 6.13 -10.07
N GLN A 87 -6.32 5.93 -10.16
CA GLN A 87 -7.25 6.30 -9.10
C GLN A 87 -6.96 5.52 -7.81
N ALA A 88 -6.83 4.20 -7.90
CA ALA A 88 -6.52 3.36 -6.74
C ALA A 88 -5.20 3.75 -6.05
N MET A 89 -4.18 4.16 -6.82
CA MET A 89 -2.94 4.70 -6.27
C MET A 89 -3.16 6.02 -5.52
N GLN A 90 -4.04 6.89 -6.01
CA GLN A 90 -4.39 8.13 -5.32
C GLN A 90 -5.17 7.87 -4.03
N ASP A 91 -6.15 6.96 -4.08
CA ASP A 91 -6.96 6.57 -2.92
C ASP A 91 -6.07 5.98 -1.82
N LEU A 92 -5.15 5.09 -2.21
CA LEU A 92 -4.15 4.50 -1.30
C LEU A 92 -3.26 5.56 -0.67
N LYS A 93 -2.70 6.49 -1.44
CA LYS A 93 -1.86 7.57 -0.90
C LYS A 93 -2.62 8.47 0.06
N THR A 94 -3.89 8.75 -0.23
CA THR A 94 -4.76 9.57 0.61
C THR A 94 -5.06 8.87 1.93
N ALA A 95 -5.50 7.61 1.89
CA ALA A 95 -5.78 6.82 3.08
C ALA A 95 -4.52 6.63 3.94
N LEU A 96 -3.39 6.32 3.31
CA LEU A 96 -2.11 6.12 3.98
C LEU A 96 -1.61 7.41 4.63
N GLY A 97 -1.68 8.53 3.90
CA GLY A 97 -1.29 9.84 4.41
C GLY A 97 -2.13 10.27 5.62
N SER A 98 -3.44 10.04 5.55
CA SER A 98 -4.36 10.30 6.66
C SER A 98 -4.02 9.48 7.90
N CYS A 99 -3.74 8.18 7.73
CA CYS A 99 -3.34 7.31 8.85
C CYS A 99 -2.01 7.75 9.48
N ILE A 100 -1.01 8.07 8.66
CA ILE A 100 0.31 8.49 9.14
C ILE A 100 0.23 9.82 9.92
N ALA A 101 -0.59 10.76 9.43
CA ALA A 101 -0.79 12.05 10.10
C ALA A 101 -1.57 11.93 11.42
N THR A 102 -2.27 10.82 11.64
CA THR A 102 -3.04 10.57 12.86
C THR A 102 -2.19 9.81 13.89
N PRO A 103 -1.98 10.38 15.09
CA PRO A 103 -1.29 9.67 16.17
C PRO A 103 -2.01 8.34 16.49
N PRO A 104 -1.26 7.26 16.81
CA PRO A 104 -1.90 6.06 17.37
C PRO A 104 -2.64 6.46 18.65
N ARG A 105 -3.92 6.07 18.76
CA ARG A 105 -4.67 6.16 20.01
C ARG A 105 -4.16 5.14 21.02
#